data_AF-A0A0E3RXV9-F1
#
_entry.id   AF-A0A0E3RXV9-F1
#
_cell.length_a   1.000
_cell.length_b   1.000
_cell.length_c   1.000
_cell.angle_alpha   90.00
_cell.angle_beta   90.00
_cell.angle_gamma   90.00
#
_symmetry.space_group_name_H-M   'P 1'
#
loop_
_entity.id
_entity.type
_entity.pdbx_description
1 polymer ?
#
loop_
_entity_poly.entity_id
_entity_poly.type
_entity_poly.pdbx_seq_one_letter_code
_entity_poly.pdbx_strand_id
1 'polypeptide(L)'
;MIILLNRKSVIIFLVICFVLSGFSGASSAGSAPVVYVAGDGSGDYNCDGKDDHIQINQALKYVSENSAYTTVHLKGPFTYVINETLLIGNNTILEGGLRREDKACK
;
A
#
# COMPACT_ATOMS: atom_id res chain seq x y z
N MET A 1 19.52 30.74 33.61
CA MET A 1 18.70 31.93 33.32
C MET A 1 17.24 31.56 33.53
N ILE A 2 16.74 31.74 34.75
CA ILE A 2 15.36 31.40 35.12
C ILE A 2 14.51 32.62 34.77
N ILE A 3 13.67 32.49 33.75
CA ILE A 3 12.83 33.58 33.27
C ILE A 3 11.80 33.89 34.37
N LEU A 4 11.85 35.09 34.95
CA LEU A 4 10.84 35.59 35.89
C LEU A 4 9.51 35.77 35.13
N LEU A 5 8.73 34.69 35.07
CA LEU A 5 7.51 34.62 34.29
C LEU A 5 6.30 34.98 35.17
N ASN A 6 5.58 36.04 34.81
CA ASN A 6 4.36 36.47 35.50
C ASN A 6 3.32 35.34 35.52
N ARG A 7 2.52 35.22 36.60
CA ARG A 7 1.52 34.14 36.76
C ARG A 7 0.56 34.02 35.56
N LYS A 8 0.23 35.14 34.91
CA LYS A 8 -0.56 35.20 33.67
C LYS A 8 0.21 34.67 32.45
N SER A 9 1.51 34.98 32.34
CA SER A 9 2.39 34.54 31.28
C SER A 9 2.69 33.03 31.34
N VAL A 10 2.75 32.44 32.54
CA VAL A 10 2.88 30.98 32.73
C VAL A 10 1.64 30.23 32.20
N ILE A 11 0.44 30.76 32.49
CA ILE A 11 -0.82 30.15 32.05
C ILE A 11 -0.93 30.19 30.52
N ILE A 12 -0.57 31.31 29.90
CA ILE A 12 -0.58 31.45 28.43
C ILE A 12 0.38 30.44 27.78
N PHE A 13 1.58 30.26 28.35
CA PHE A 13 2.56 29.30 27.85
C PHE A 13 2.05 27.85 27.95
N LEU A 14 1.41 27.47 29.07
CA LEU A 14 0.84 26.13 29.25
C LEU A 14 -0.30 25.83 28.27
N VAL A 15 -1.17 26.82 28.00
CA VAL A 15 -2.26 26.65 27.02
C VAL A 15 -1.70 26.43 25.62
N ILE A 16 -0.68 27.20 25.20
CA ILE A 16 -0.02 27.04 23.89
C ILE A 16 0.62 25.65 23.77
N CYS A 17 1.33 25.18 24.79
CA CYS A 17 1.89 23.83 24.81
C CYS A 17 0.82 22.74 24.67
N PHE A 18 -0.35 22.92 25.28
CA PHE A 18 -1.45 21.95 25.23
C PHE A 18 -2.05 21.83 23.81
N VAL A 19 -2.15 22.94 23.07
CA VAL A 19 -2.59 22.91 21.66
C VAL A 19 -1.55 22.27 20.74
N LEU A 20 -0.25 22.45 21.05
CA LEU A 20 0.85 21.88 20.27
C LEU A 20 1.07 20.38 20.53
N SER A 21 0.70 19.87 21.71
CA SER A 21 0.81 18.44 22.04
C SER A 21 -0.24 17.54 21.37
N GLY A 22 -1.18 18.11 20.60
CA GLY A 22 -2.30 17.37 20.00
C GLY A 22 -1.98 16.58 18.72
N PHE A 23 -0.82 16.78 18.10
CA PHE A 23 -0.44 16.06 16.87
C PHE A 23 0.36 14.79 17.18
N SER A 24 -0.25 13.86 17.90
CA SER A 24 0.18 12.46 17.85
C SER A 24 -0.31 11.89 16.54
N GLY A 25 0.41 12.19 15.45
CA GLY A 25 0.30 11.47 14.19
C GLY A 25 0.81 10.06 14.41
N ALA A 26 -0.02 9.20 15.01
CA ALA A 26 0.22 7.77 15.06
C ALA A 26 0.20 7.28 13.61
N SER A 27 1.38 7.21 12.99
CA SER A 27 1.57 6.46 11.76
C SER A 27 1.38 4.99 12.13
N SER A 28 0.15 4.52 12.07
CA SER A 28 -0.08 3.10 11.92
C SER A 28 0.67 2.70 10.66
N ALA A 29 1.72 1.89 10.81
CA ALA A 29 2.36 1.22 9.68
C ALA A 29 1.32 0.23 9.14
N GLY A 30 0.39 0.74 8.32
CA GLY A 30 -0.51 -0.08 7.56
C GLY A 30 0.30 -0.98 6.62
N SER A 31 -0.20 -2.18 6.36
CA SER A 31 0.36 -3.02 5.30
C SER A 31 0.48 -2.20 4.02
N ALA A 32 1.58 -2.38 3.28
CA ALA A 32 1.74 -1.73 2.00
C ALA A 32 0.53 -2.06 1.10
N PRO A 33 -0.06 -1.06 0.42
CA PRO A 33 -1.18 -1.29 -0.48
C PRO A 33 -0.78 -2.22 -1.64
N VAL A 34 -1.76 -3.01 -2.08
CA VAL A 34 -1.62 -4.09 -3.07
C VAL A 34 -2.40 -3.72 -4.32
N VAL A 35 -1.80 -3.95 -5.49
CA VAL A 35 -2.47 -3.83 -6.80
C VAL A 35 -2.96 -5.21 -7.23
N TYR A 36 -4.24 -5.32 -7.58
CA TYR A 36 -4.86 -6.57 -7.98
C TYR A 36 -5.00 -6.68 -9.50
N VAL A 37 -4.64 -7.84 -10.03
CA VAL A 37 -4.90 -8.22 -11.43
C VAL A 37 -5.89 -9.37 -11.44
N ALA A 38 -6.97 -9.28 -12.21
CA ALA A 38 -8.03 -10.31 -12.21
C ALA A 38 -8.59 -10.60 -13.60
N GLY A 39 -9.08 -11.82 -13.84
CA GLY A 39 -9.78 -12.18 -15.08
C GLY A 39 -11.31 -11.98 -15.01
N ASP A 40 -11.87 -11.72 -13.83
CA ASP A 40 -13.32 -11.62 -13.58
C ASP A 40 -13.84 -10.18 -13.50
N GLY A 41 -12.98 -9.20 -13.76
CA GLY A 41 -13.32 -7.77 -13.65
C GLY A 41 -13.16 -7.18 -12.25
N SER A 42 -12.76 -7.97 -11.25
CA SER A 42 -12.65 -7.51 -9.85
C SER A 42 -11.27 -6.94 -9.48
N GLY A 43 -10.36 -6.80 -10.44
CA GLY A 43 -9.02 -6.26 -10.25
C GLY A 43 -8.94 -4.76 -10.56
N ASP A 44 -7.83 -4.16 -10.17
CA ASP A 44 -7.43 -2.82 -10.64
C ASP A 44 -7.05 -2.89 -12.13
N TYR A 45 -6.47 -4.02 -12.55
CA TYR A 45 -6.20 -4.36 -13.94
C TYR A 45 -6.90 -5.67 -14.31
N ASN A 46 -7.63 -5.66 -15.43
CA ASN A 46 -8.52 -6.75 -15.81
C ASN A 46 -8.07 -7.44 -17.10
N CYS A 47 -7.82 -8.74 -16.97
CA CYS A 47 -7.33 -9.64 -18.02
C CYS A 47 -8.50 -10.21 -18.84
N ASP A 48 -8.25 -10.50 -20.12
CA ASP A 48 -9.24 -11.06 -21.06
C ASP A 48 -8.90 -12.50 -21.51
N GLY A 49 -7.74 -13.02 -21.09
CA GLY A 49 -7.28 -14.36 -21.37
C GLY A 49 -6.60 -14.52 -22.72
N LYS A 50 -6.19 -13.44 -23.39
CA LYS A 50 -5.48 -13.51 -24.69
C LYS A 50 -4.05 -13.01 -24.63
N ASP A 51 -3.84 -11.85 -24.01
CA ASP A 51 -2.54 -11.17 -23.94
C ASP A 51 -2.33 -10.53 -22.56
N ASP A 52 -2.57 -11.29 -21.50
CA ASP A 52 -2.63 -10.81 -20.12
C ASP A 52 -1.31 -10.19 -19.63
N HIS A 53 -0.19 -10.51 -20.29
CA HIS A 53 1.10 -9.87 -20.04
C HIS A 53 1.05 -8.34 -20.20
N ILE A 54 0.14 -7.80 -21.03
CA ILE A 54 -0.04 -6.35 -21.19
C ILE A 54 -0.53 -5.73 -19.87
N GLN A 55 -1.61 -6.28 -19.32
CA GLN A 55 -2.23 -5.80 -18.08
C GLN A 55 -1.33 -6.05 -16.86
N ILE A 56 -0.65 -7.20 -16.81
CA ILE A 56 0.30 -7.51 -15.75
C ILE A 56 1.48 -6.54 -15.80
N ASN A 57 2.02 -6.22 -16.98
CA ASN A 57 3.10 -5.23 -17.11
C ASN A 57 2.66 -3.81 -16.77
N GLN A 58 1.40 -3.44 -17.04
CA GLN A 58 0.85 -2.15 -16.58
C GLN A 58 0.79 -2.10 -15.05
N ALA A 59 0.34 -3.17 -14.39
CA ALA A 59 0.34 -3.27 -12.93
C ALA A 59 1.75 -3.21 -12.33
N LEU A 60 2.70 -3.98 -12.90
CA LEU A 60 4.10 -4.00 -12.45
C LEU A 60 4.77 -2.63 -12.63
N LYS A 61 4.53 -1.97 -13.78
CA LYS A 61 5.03 -0.62 -14.04
C LYS A 61 4.48 0.36 -13.00
N TYR A 62 3.18 0.32 -12.75
CA TYR A 62 2.54 1.18 -11.75
C TYR A 62 3.16 1.01 -10.36
N VAL A 63 3.35 -0.24 -9.90
CA VAL A 63 3.99 -0.51 -8.61
C VAL A 63 5.44 0.00 -8.58
N SER A 64 6.20 -0.20 -9.66
CA SER A 64 7.59 0.27 -9.74
C SER A 64 7.74 1.80 -9.74
N GLU A 65 6.74 2.52 -10.25
CA GLU A 65 6.73 3.99 -10.34
C GLU A 65 6.14 4.66 -9.08
N ASN A 66 5.46 3.89 -8.21
CA ASN A 66 4.80 4.39 -7.01
C ASN A 66 5.37 3.74 -5.74
N SER A 67 6.24 4.47 -5.04
CA SER A 67 6.91 3.99 -3.82
C SER A 67 5.98 3.62 -2.65
N ALA A 68 4.70 3.99 -2.73
CA ALA A 68 3.69 3.58 -1.76
C ALA A 68 3.27 2.11 -1.94
N TYR A 69 3.41 1.56 -3.15
CA TYR A 69 3.04 0.19 -3.48
C TYR A 69 4.27 -0.70 -3.58
N THR A 70 4.09 -1.98 -3.26
CA THR A 70 5.17 -2.98 -3.39
C THR A 70 4.71 -4.28 -4.01
N THR A 71 3.39 -4.54 -4.07
CA THR A 71 2.86 -5.85 -4.44
C THR A 71 1.87 -5.77 -5.59
N VAL A 72 2.06 -6.64 -6.58
CA VAL A 72 1.06 -7.01 -7.58
C VAL A 72 0.55 -8.42 -7.24
N HIS A 73 -0.76 -8.53 -6.98
CA HIS A 73 -1.41 -9.77 -6.62
C HIS A 73 -2.30 -10.27 -7.77
N LEU A 74 -1.94 -11.41 -8.34
CA LEU A 74 -2.74 -12.12 -9.34
C LEU A 74 -3.85 -12.91 -8.61
N LYS A 75 -5.10 -12.46 -8.78
CA LYS A 75 -6.26 -13.15 -8.19
C LYS A 75 -6.42 -14.55 -8.79
N GLY A 76 -6.70 -15.52 -7.93
CA GLY A 76 -7.11 -16.87 -8.35
C GLY A 76 -8.58 -17.16 -8.03
N PRO A 77 -9.12 -18.27 -8.57
CA PRO A 77 -8.44 -19.24 -9.44
C PRO A 77 -8.62 -18.89 -10.93
N PHE A 78 -7.63 -18.21 -11.52
CA PHE A 78 -7.61 -17.86 -12.94
C PHE A 78 -6.31 -18.31 -13.60
N THR A 79 -6.37 -18.52 -14.92
CA THR A 79 -5.18 -18.78 -15.76
C THR A 79 -4.86 -17.49 -16.49
N TYR A 80 -3.60 -17.06 -16.43
CA TYR A 80 -3.11 -15.87 -17.12
C TYR A 80 -2.32 -16.28 -18.35
N VAL A 81 -2.64 -15.70 -19.51
CA VAL A 81 -1.98 -15.97 -20.78
C VAL A 81 -0.82 -15.00 -20.98
N ILE A 82 0.39 -15.50 -20.72
CA ILE A 82 1.64 -14.74 -20.84
C ILE A 82 2.45 -15.33 -21.99
N ASN A 83 2.45 -14.63 -23.12
CA ASN A 83 3.18 -15.04 -24.34
C ASN A 83 4.44 -14.19 -24.57
N GLU A 84 4.70 -13.23 -23.70
CA GLU A 84 5.78 -12.25 -23.79
C GLU A 84 6.41 -11.99 -22.41
N THR A 85 7.41 -11.12 -22.37
CA THR A 85 8.18 -10.85 -21.16
C THR A 85 7.37 -10.07 -20.10
N LEU A 86 7.49 -10.48 -18.83
CA LEU A 86 7.08 -9.68 -17.69
C LEU A 86 8.25 -8.83 -17.17
N LEU A 87 8.04 -7.52 -17.07
CA LEU A 87 9.04 -6.56 -16.64
C LEU A 87 8.85 -6.25 -15.15
N ILE A 88 9.51 -7.03 -14.29
CA ILE A 88 9.44 -6.85 -12.84
C ILE A 88 10.46 -5.78 -12.41
N GLY A 89 9.94 -4.66 -11.91
CA GLY A 89 10.77 -3.56 -11.41
C GLY A 89 11.44 -3.85 -10.06
N ASN A 90 12.32 -2.95 -9.63
CA ASN A 90 12.95 -3.06 -8.32
C ASN A 90 11.91 -2.96 -7.20
N ASN A 91 12.18 -3.60 -6.05
CA ASN A 91 11.30 -3.59 -4.88
C ASN A 91 9.84 -4.03 -5.15
N THR A 92 9.62 -4.83 -6.19
CA THR A 92 8.28 -5.32 -6.58
C THR A 92 8.11 -6.79 -6.21
N ILE A 93 6.99 -7.12 -5.58
CA ILE A 93 6.55 -8.47 -5.27
C ILE A 93 5.44 -8.84 -6.26
N LEU A 94 5.66 -9.87 -7.07
CA LEU A 94 4.61 -10.47 -7.89
C LEU A 94 4.18 -11.78 -7.23
N GLU A 95 2.95 -11.82 -6.73
CA GLU A 95 2.40 -12.98 -6.04
C GLU A 95 1.06 -13.43 -6.65
N GLY A 96 0.72 -14.70 -6.45
CA GLY A 96 -0.56 -15.26 -6.85
C GLY A 96 -1.29 -15.85 -5.65
N GLY A 97 -2.58 -15.53 -5.52
CA GLY A 97 -3.44 -16.09 -4.50
C GLY A 97 -4.22 -17.28 -5.03
N LEU A 98 -3.96 -18.48 -4.51
CA LEU A 98 -5.01 -19.49 -4.49
C LEU A 98 -5.93 -19.12 -3.35
N ARG A 99 -7.22 -18.90 -3.60
CA ARG A 99 -8.21 -18.89 -2.51
C ARG A 99 -8.23 -20.29 -1.90
N ARG A 100 -7.34 -20.52 -0.95
CA ARG A 100 -7.56 -21.48 0.13
C ARG A 100 -8.25 -20.68 1.23
N GLU A 101 -9.47 -21.05 1.56
CA GLU A 101 -10.12 -20.63 2.80
C GLU A 101 -9.43 -21.30 4.00
N ASP A 102 -8.10 -21.29 4.06
CA ASP A 102 -7.36 -21.86 5.16
C ASP A 102 -6.93 -20.73 6.09
N LYS A 103 -7.88 -20.34 6.94
CA LYS A 103 -7.53 -20.05 8.34
C LYS A 103 -6.82 -21.28 8.91
N ALA A 104 -5.51 -21.39 8.76
CA ALA A 104 -4.61 -22.21 9.58
C ALA A 104 -3.17 -21.87 9.15
N CYS A 105 -2.29 -21.36 10.01
CA CYS A 105 -1.92 -21.93 11.30
C CYS A 105 -1.99 -20.87 12.41
N LYS A 106 -2.77 -21.17 13.45
CA LYS A 106 -2.62 -20.61 14.78
C LYS A 106 -1.62 -21.48 15.55
#